data_AF-A0A511VB90-F1
#
_entry.id   AF-A0A511VB90-F1
#
_cell.length_a   1.000
_cell.length_b   1.000
_cell.length_c   1.000
_cell.angle_alpha   90.00
_cell.angle_beta   90.00
_cell.angle_gamma   90.00
#
_symmetry.space_group_name_H-M   'P 1'
#
loop_
_entity.id
_entity.type
_entity.pdbx_description
1 polymer ?
#
loop_
_entity_poly.entity_id
_entity_poly.type
_entity_poly.pdbx_seq_one_letter_code
_entity_poly.pdbx_strand_id
1 'polypeptide(L)'
;MKRIRISEGEWYLSNHNELLAKYIGDKPNLYTITPGGIVYCSFNVANMKCKIRYQMKVRGILVTTGGEFIPASQKVKYLDRFFPDGQLTRAEGFSIIDRLRRSYYQRFTDAEPPGATIDDTFVVEDCQDTFVTSSRFRIGEPLEVKVNGFLKTLGIDYIQVNDHSVQFKYLLPAGAVVTIRRTRQESHFADGATLGAWYKDAVISMENERTRAGEPLIEGVLSGGQLYFDGESYMTRAQAIVLLNRFRKWAIETFKG
;
A
#
# COMPACT_ATOMS: atom_id res chain seq x y z
N MET A 1 -8.41 11.67 32.72
CA MET A 1 -7.94 12.70 31.76
C MET A 1 -7.27 13.83 32.53
N LYS A 2 -6.25 14.47 31.95
CA LYS A 2 -5.55 15.61 32.55
C LYS A 2 -6.20 16.91 32.07
N ARG A 3 -6.53 17.81 33.02
CA ARG A 3 -7.08 19.13 32.70
C ARG A 3 -5.97 20.06 32.23
N ILE A 4 -6.17 20.69 31.09
CA ILE A 4 -5.37 21.86 30.69
C ILE A 4 -6.09 23.11 31.18
N ARG A 5 -5.34 23.99 31.85
CA ARG A 5 -5.82 25.32 32.22
C ARG A 5 -5.36 26.29 31.14
N ILE A 6 -6.32 26.89 30.46
CA ILE A 6 -6.13 27.98 29.51
C ILE A 6 -6.64 29.24 30.20
N SER A 7 -5.87 30.32 30.14
CA SER A 7 -6.25 31.57 30.82
C SER A 7 -7.49 32.17 30.17
N GLU A 8 -8.29 32.91 30.94
CA GLU A 8 -9.52 33.54 30.40
C GLU A 8 -9.20 34.51 29.27
N GLY A 9 -8.12 35.29 29.41
CA GLY A 9 -7.67 36.22 28.36
C GLY A 9 -7.36 35.54 27.03
N GLU A 10 -6.79 34.33 27.04
CA GLU A 10 -6.50 33.58 25.82
C GLU A 10 -7.78 33.10 25.10
N TRP A 11 -8.85 32.79 25.85
CA TRP A 11 -10.14 32.43 25.26
C TRP A 11 -10.82 33.58 24.53
N TYR A 12 -10.64 34.82 25.02
CA TYR A 12 -11.27 36.01 24.42
C TYR A 12 -10.46 36.59 23.25
N LEU A 13 -9.14 36.41 23.24
CA LEU A 13 -8.25 36.99 22.23
C LEU A 13 -8.04 36.11 21.00
N SER A 14 -8.17 34.79 21.13
CA SER A 14 -7.85 33.83 20.06
C SER A 14 -9.10 33.17 19.47
N ASN A 15 -8.99 32.72 18.21
CA ASN A 15 -9.98 31.81 17.65
C ASN A 15 -9.99 30.51 18.47
N HIS A 16 -11.17 30.10 18.93
CA HIS A 16 -11.31 28.91 19.79
C HIS A 16 -10.73 27.66 19.13
N ASN A 17 -10.85 27.53 17.80
CA ASN A 17 -10.31 26.39 17.07
C ASN A 17 -8.77 26.36 17.07
N GLU A 18 -8.11 27.51 16.92
CA GLU A 18 -6.65 27.62 16.92
C GLU A 18 -6.10 27.38 18.33
N LEU A 19 -6.78 27.90 19.34
CA LEU A 19 -6.44 27.69 20.75
C LEU A 19 -6.55 26.22 21.15
N LEU A 20 -7.65 25.57 20.73
CA LEU A 20 -7.86 24.14 20.97
C LEU A 20 -6.85 23.28 20.20
N ALA A 21 -6.48 23.65 18.97
CA ALA A 21 -5.42 22.97 18.22
C ALA A 21 -4.05 23.09 18.91
N LYS A 22 -3.71 24.27 19.46
CA LYS A 22 -2.46 24.50 20.20
C LYS A 22 -2.37 23.67 21.47
N TYR A 23 -3.43 23.67 22.28
CA TYR A 23 -3.39 23.08 23.62
C TYR A 23 -3.81 21.61 23.67
N ILE A 24 -4.88 21.22 22.96
CA ILE A 24 -5.35 19.84 22.88
C ILE A 24 -4.77 19.15 21.64
N GLY A 25 -5.01 19.70 20.45
CA GLY A 25 -4.56 19.12 19.19
C GLY A 25 -4.91 17.63 19.09
N ASP A 26 -3.91 16.81 18.72
CA ASP A 26 -4.00 15.34 18.66
C ASP A 26 -3.51 14.63 19.92
N LYS A 27 -3.18 15.39 20.99
CA LYS A 27 -2.64 14.80 22.23
C LYS A 27 -3.76 14.03 22.97
N PRO A 28 -3.52 12.77 23.37
CA PRO A 28 -4.55 11.94 24.01
C PRO A 28 -4.77 12.31 25.48
N ASN A 29 -5.95 11.95 26.00
CA ASN A 29 -6.29 12.02 27.43
C ASN A 29 -6.30 13.43 28.06
N LEU A 30 -6.62 14.46 27.27
CA LEU A 30 -6.68 15.85 27.71
C LEU A 30 -8.11 16.38 27.68
N TYR A 31 -8.40 17.34 28.55
CA TYR A 31 -9.62 18.11 28.46
C TYR A 31 -9.42 19.54 28.95
N THR A 32 -10.24 20.46 28.47
CA THR A 32 -10.35 21.82 28.97
C THR A 32 -11.82 22.20 29.12
N ILE A 33 -12.08 23.19 29.97
CA ILE A 33 -13.41 23.73 30.21
C ILE A 33 -13.32 25.22 29.91
N THR A 34 -14.16 25.72 29.01
CA THR A 34 -14.22 27.15 28.72
C THR A 34 -14.81 27.94 29.89
N PRO A 35 -14.59 29.26 29.95
CA PRO A 35 -15.31 30.13 30.89
C PRO A 35 -16.83 30.01 30.75
N GLY A 36 -17.32 29.73 29.54
CA GLY A 36 -18.75 29.47 29.25
C GLY A 36 -19.26 28.07 29.63
N GLY A 37 -18.45 27.21 30.27
CA GLY A 37 -18.88 25.90 30.75
C GLY A 37 -18.92 24.78 29.70
N ILE A 38 -18.38 25.02 28.50
CA ILE A 38 -18.28 23.99 27.46
C ILE A 38 -17.02 23.14 27.70
N VAL A 39 -17.19 21.82 27.72
CA VAL A 39 -16.08 20.88 27.91
C VAL A 39 -15.55 20.43 26.55
N TYR A 40 -14.30 20.76 26.25
CA TYR A 40 -13.58 20.22 25.11
C TYR A 40 -12.68 19.07 25.58
N CYS A 41 -12.80 17.93 24.94
CA CYS A 41 -12.00 16.75 25.24
C CYS A 41 -11.14 16.37 24.04
N SER A 42 -10.04 15.66 24.30
CA SER A 42 -9.26 15.01 23.27
C SER A 42 -10.12 14.00 22.50
N PHE A 43 -9.86 13.84 21.20
CA PHE A 43 -10.73 13.05 20.34
C PHE A 43 -10.78 11.56 20.72
N ASN A 44 -9.78 11.04 21.42
CA ASN A 44 -9.77 9.65 21.86
C ASN A 44 -10.94 9.30 22.79
N VAL A 45 -11.64 10.28 23.37
CA VAL A 45 -12.86 10.07 24.16
C VAL A 45 -14.16 10.43 23.42
N ALA A 46 -14.09 10.71 22.12
CA ALA A 46 -15.26 10.94 21.30
C ALA A 46 -16.18 9.71 21.30
N ASN A 47 -17.49 9.95 21.39
CA ASN A 47 -18.54 8.93 21.48
C ASN A 47 -18.44 7.97 22.68
N MET A 48 -17.55 8.23 23.63
CA MET A 48 -17.52 7.51 24.91
C MET A 48 -18.28 8.27 25.99
N LYS A 49 -19.01 7.53 26.84
CA LYS A 49 -19.72 8.11 27.97
C LYS A 49 -18.73 8.63 29.01
N CYS A 50 -18.65 9.95 29.15
CA CYS A 50 -17.75 10.62 30.07
C CYS A 50 -18.52 11.14 31.30
N LYS A 51 -17.85 11.15 32.46
CA LYS A 51 -18.39 11.70 33.70
C LYS A 51 -17.47 12.79 34.22
N ILE A 52 -18.01 13.98 34.46
CA ILE A 52 -17.30 15.09 35.10
C ILE A 52 -17.83 15.30 36.51
N ARG A 53 -16.91 15.48 37.46
CA ARG A 53 -17.23 15.91 38.82
C ARG A 53 -16.39 17.14 39.13
N TYR A 54 -17.02 18.16 39.69
CA TYR A 54 -16.37 19.39 40.10
C TYR A 54 -16.93 19.86 41.43
N GLN A 55 -16.12 20.61 42.17
CA GLN A 55 -16.52 21.21 43.42
C GLN A 55 -16.79 22.69 43.18
N MET A 56 -17.91 23.18 43.71
CA MET A 56 -18.25 24.59 43.70
C MET A 56 -18.56 25.06 45.12
N LYS A 57 -18.26 26.33 45.41
CA LYS A 57 -18.57 26.94 46.69
C LYS A 57 -19.88 27.72 46.54
N VAL A 58 -20.95 27.23 47.15
CA VAL A 58 -22.26 27.91 47.15
C VAL A 58 -22.55 28.34 48.59
N ARG A 59 -22.72 29.64 48.80
CA ARG A 59 -23.00 30.23 50.13
C ARG A 59 -22.04 29.76 51.24
N GLY A 60 -20.75 29.65 50.92
CA GLY A 60 -19.72 29.24 51.88
C GLY A 60 -19.49 27.74 51.99
N ILE A 61 -20.40 26.91 51.48
CA ILE A 61 -20.34 25.44 51.57
C ILE A 61 -19.77 24.86 50.27
N LEU A 62 -18.83 23.92 50.40
CA LEU A 62 -18.31 23.15 49.27
C LEU A 62 -19.32 22.06 48.90
N VAL A 63 -19.89 22.17 47.71
CA VAL A 63 -20.81 21.18 47.15
C VAL A 63 -20.11 20.49 45.98
N THR A 64 -20.17 19.16 45.96
CA THR A 64 -19.67 18.36 44.84
C THR A 64 -20.82 18.09 43.87
N THR A 65 -20.68 18.59 42.65
CA THR A 65 -21.69 18.45 41.59
C THR A 65 -21.03 17.82 40.36
N GLY A 66 -21.80 17.17 39.51
CA GLY A 66 -21.28 16.54 38.31
C GLY A 66 -22.38 16.16 37.33
N GLY A 67 -21.94 15.74 36.14
CA GLY A 67 -22.82 15.33 35.05
C GLY A 67 -22.17 14.27 34.18
N GLU A 68 -23.01 13.61 33.39
CA GLU A 68 -22.59 12.64 32.37
C GLU A 68 -22.84 13.25 30.99
N PHE A 69 -21.88 13.09 30.08
CA PHE A 69 -21.96 13.64 28.74
C PHE A 69 -21.23 12.72 27.75
N ILE A 70 -21.61 12.81 26.48
CA ILE A 70 -20.96 12.11 25.39
C ILE A 70 -20.30 13.18 24.51
N PRO A 71 -18.96 13.26 24.45
CA PRO A 71 -18.29 14.22 23.59
C PRO A 71 -18.59 13.90 22.13
N ALA A 72 -19.18 14.85 21.41
CA ALA A 72 -19.48 14.75 19.99
C ALA A 72 -18.89 15.96 19.25
N SER A 73 -18.42 15.74 18.01
CA SER A 73 -18.00 16.80 17.10
C SER A 73 -18.92 16.82 15.89
N GLN A 74 -19.45 17.98 15.54
CA GLN A 74 -20.33 18.16 14.37
C GLN A 74 -19.58 18.07 13.04
N LYS A 75 -18.26 18.27 13.04
CA LYS A 75 -17.41 18.20 11.84
C LYS A 75 -16.18 17.35 12.16
N VAL A 76 -16.15 16.12 11.64
CA VAL A 76 -14.92 15.32 11.57
C VAL A 76 -14.12 15.86 10.39
N LYS A 77 -13.23 16.82 10.64
CA LYS A 77 -12.52 17.53 9.56
C LYS A 77 -11.29 16.77 9.03
N TYR A 78 -10.77 15.79 9.78
CA TYR A 78 -9.59 15.02 9.41
C TYR A 78 -9.78 13.53 9.73
N LEU A 79 -9.78 12.70 8.69
CA LEU A 79 -9.60 11.24 8.76
C LEU A 79 -8.12 10.85 8.95
N ASP A 80 -7.25 11.83 9.22
CA ASP A 80 -5.78 11.70 9.23
C ASP A 80 -5.19 11.36 10.61
N ARG A 81 -6.01 10.86 11.52
CA ARG A 81 -5.73 10.87 12.96
C ARG A 81 -4.93 9.69 13.49
N PHE A 82 -4.60 8.72 12.64
CA PHE A 82 -3.71 7.62 13.02
C PHE A 82 -2.24 7.98 12.80
N PHE A 83 -1.94 8.85 11.81
CA PHE A 83 -0.58 9.30 11.47
C PHE A 83 -0.61 10.76 10.95
N PRO A 84 -0.84 11.76 11.81
CA PRO A 84 -1.05 13.15 11.39
C PRO A 84 0.15 13.74 10.64
N ASP A 85 1.37 13.34 11.02
CA ASP A 85 2.63 13.74 10.38
C ASP A 85 3.32 12.59 9.62
N GLY A 86 2.61 11.47 9.41
CA GLY A 86 3.16 10.31 8.72
C GLY A 86 3.29 10.60 7.22
N GLN A 87 4.49 10.92 6.77
CA GLN A 87 4.81 10.97 5.36
C GLN A 87 5.32 9.60 4.92
N LEU A 88 4.73 9.07 3.85
CA LEU A 88 5.10 7.78 3.27
C LEU A 88 5.68 8.06 1.88
N THR A 89 6.91 7.63 1.63
CA THR A 89 7.45 7.70 0.26
C THR A 89 6.75 6.67 -0.62
N ARG A 90 6.76 6.88 -1.94
CA ARG A 90 6.15 5.90 -2.86
C ARG A 90 6.81 4.53 -2.73
N ALA A 91 8.14 4.51 -2.59
CA ALA A 91 8.93 3.31 -2.37
C ALA A 91 8.51 2.54 -1.10
N GLU A 92 8.29 3.24 0.01
CA GLU A 92 7.81 2.62 1.26
C GLU A 92 6.41 2.04 1.09
N GLY A 93 5.47 2.80 0.52
CA GLY A 93 4.12 2.31 0.30
C GLY A 93 4.10 1.07 -0.57
N PHE A 94 4.87 1.07 -1.65
CA PHE A 94 4.98 -0.05 -2.57
C PHE A 94 5.63 -1.28 -1.92
N SER A 95 6.69 -1.08 -1.15
CA SER A 95 7.37 -2.16 -0.42
C SER A 95 6.47 -2.79 0.64
N ILE A 96 5.62 -2.00 1.32
CA ILE A 96 4.63 -2.51 2.26
C ILE A 96 3.58 -3.36 1.52
N ILE A 97 3.09 -2.88 0.37
CA ILE A 97 2.12 -3.63 -0.44
C ILE A 97 2.73 -4.92 -0.98
N ASP A 98 3.99 -4.93 -1.44
CA ASP A 98 4.64 -6.18 -1.90
C ASP A 98 4.81 -7.19 -0.77
N ARG A 99 5.13 -6.75 0.46
CA ARG A 99 5.17 -7.65 1.63
C ARG A 99 3.80 -8.26 1.91
N LEU A 100 2.73 -7.46 1.85
CA LEU A 100 1.36 -7.96 1.99
C LEU A 100 1.04 -8.95 0.88
N ARG A 101 1.35 -8.61 -0.37
CA ARG A 101 1.17 -9.47 -1.54
C ARG A 101 1.80 -10.85 -1.35
N ARG A 102 3.07 -10.90 -0.96
CA ARG A 102 3.80 -12.16 -0.69
C ARG A 102 3.13 -12.95 0.45
N SER A 103 2.70 -12.25 1.51
CA SER A 103 1.97 -12.91 2.60
C SER A 103 0.61 -13.46 2.16
N TYR A 104 -0.04 -12.89 1.14
CA TYR A 104 -1.28 -13.45 0.60
C TYR A 104 -1.00 -14.74 -0.17
N TYR A 105 0.01 -14.75 -1.06
CA TYR A 105 0.43 -15.97 -1.74
C TYR A 105 0.73 -17.08 -0.73
N GLN A 106 1.60 -16.82 0.25
CA GLN A 106 1.98 -17.81 1.27
C GLN A 106 0.81 -18.35 2.12
N ARG A 107 -0.30 -17.61 2.23
CA ARG A 107 -1.44 -17.99 3.07
C ARG A 107 -2.57 -18.67 2.29
N PHE A 108 -2.76 -18.27 1.04
CA PHE A 108 -3.93 -18.64 0.26
C PHE A 108 -3.59 -19.54 -0.93
N THR A 109 -2.31 -19.71 -1.27
CA THR A 109 -1.85 -20.53 -2.39
C THR A 109 -0.56 -21.26 -2.06
N ASP A 110 -0.32 -22.39 -2.72
CA ASP A 110 0.98 -23.07 -2.70
C ASP A 110 1.96 -22.50 -3.76
N ALA A 111 1.51 -21.52 -4.54
CA ALA A 111 2.29 -20.90 -5.61
C ALA A 111 3.23 -19.82 -5.06
N GLU A 112 4.43 -19.76 -5.64
CA GLU A 112 5.35 -18.65 -5.37
C GLU A 112 4.84 -17.34 -6.01
N PRO A 113 5.00 -16.20 -5.32
CA PRO A 113 4.63 -14.91 -5.88
C PRO A 113 5.50 -14.60 -7.12
N PRO A 114 4.92 -14.09 -8.22
CA PRO A 114 5.68 -13.62 -9.37
C PRO A 114 6.78 -12.64 -8.93
N GLY A 115 7.99 -12.87 -9.45
CA GLY A 115 9.21 -12.18 -9.06
C GLY A 115 9.99 -11.62 -10.25
N ALA A 116 11.17 -11.04 -9.96
CA ALA A 116 12.08 -10.51 -10.97
C ALA A 116 12.80 -11.61 -11.78
N THR A 117 12.91 -12.80 -11.20
CA THR A 117 13.59 -13.95 -11.79
C THR A 117 12.57 -14.96 -12.29
N ILE A 118 12.83 -15.51 -13.47
CA ILE A 118 12.20 -16.71 -14.02
C ILE A 118 13.28 -17.78 -14.02
N ASP A 119 13.03 -18.90 -13.37
CA ASP A 119 13.86 -20.12 -13.42
C ASP A 119 12.95 -21.33 -13.41
N ASP A 120 12.20 -21.48 -14.50
CA ASP A 120 11.19 -22.53 -14.63
C ASP A 120 11.77 -23.71 -15.38
N THR A 121 11.48 -24.92 -14.88
CA THR A 121 11.83 -26.17 -15.53
C THR A 121 10.58 -27.00 -15.75
N PHE A 122 10.36 -27.41 -17.00
CA PHE A 122 9.22 -28.21 -17.42
C PHE A 122 9.69 -29.54 -17.98
N VAL A 123 8.96 -30.60 -17.66
CA VAL A 123 9.08 -31.89 -18.36
C VAL A 123 7.96 -31.95 -19.38
N VAL A 124 8.32 -32.10 -20.64
CA VAL A 124 7.39 -32.06 -21.76
C VAL A 124 6.51 -33.30 -21.76
N GLU A 125 5.19 -33.09 -21.78
CA GLU A 125 4.20 -34.15 -22.03
C GLU A 125 4.00 -34.38 -23.53
N ASP A 126 3.39 -35.49 -23.91
CA ASP A 126 3.27 -35.84 -25.33
C ASP A 126 2.53 -34.74 -26.12
N CYS A 127 3.14 -34.31 -27.22
CA CYS A 127 2.66 -33.23 -28.09
C CYS A 127 2.48 -31.85 -27.42
N GLN A 128 3.20 -31.57 -26.33
CA GLN A 128 3.19 -30.23 -25.72
C GLN A 128 4.13 -29.24 -26.46
N ASP A 129 3.59 -28.09 -26.82
CA ASP A 129 4.32 -27.00 -27.50
C ASP A 129 4.31 -25.68 -26.72
N THR A 130 3.42 -25.53 -25.75
CA THR A 130 3.17 -24.27 -25.04
C THR A 130 3.48 -24.42 -23.55
N PHE A 131 4.22 -23.44 -23.03
CA PHE A 131 4.69 -23.39 -21.64
C PHE A 131 4.34 -22.04 -21.03
N VAL A 132 3.79 -22.08 -19.82
CA VAL A 132 3.41 -20.90 -19.03
C VAL A 132 4.48 -20.66 -17.96
N THR A 133 5.07 -19.46 -17.96
CA THR A 133 6.12 -19.09 -17.01
C THR A 133 5.54 -18.64 -15.67
N SER A 134 6.29 -18.83 -14.59
CA SER A 134 5.94 -18.40 -13.22
C SER A 134 5.84 -16.89 -13.07
N SER A 135 6.64 -16.15 -13.84
CA SER A 135 6.62 -14.69 -13.87
C SER A 135 6.44 -14.15 -15.28
N ARG A 136 5.98 -12.90 -15.37
CA ARG A 136 5.74 -12.22 -16.64
C ARG A 136 7.03 -11.66 -17.24
N PHE A 137 7.06 -11.54 -18.56
CA PHE A 137 8.14 -10.95 -19.34
C PHE A 137 7.58 -10.02 -20.43
N ARG A 138 8.42 -9.14 -20.99
CA ARG A 138 7.99 -8.29 -22.10
C ARG A 138 8.10 -9.05 -23.42
N ILE A 139 7.11 -8.90 -24.28
CA ILE A 139 7.17 -9.47 -25.63
C ILE A 139 8.36 -8.84 -26.38
N GLY A 140 9.20 -9.67 -26.96
CA GLY A 140 10.45 -9.28 -27.62
C GLY A 140 11.67 -9.21 -26.71
N GLU A 141 11.50 -9.40 -25.40
CA GLU A 141 12.61 -9.46 -24.46
C GLU A 141 13.39 -10.78 -24.60
N PRO A 142 14.74 -10.77 -24.54
CA PRO A 142 15.52 -12.00 -24.62
C PRO A 142 15.27 -12.88 -23.39
N LEU A 143 14.83 -14.12 -23.65
CA LEU A 143 14.72 -15.19 -22.67
C LEU A 143 15.77 -16.27 -22.96
N GLU A 144 16.42 -16.78 -21.93
CA GLU A 144 17.29 -17.94 -22.05
C GLU A 144 16.43 -19.21 -22.03
N VAL A 145 16.02 -19.67 -23.21
CA VAL A 145 15.22 -20.88 -23.38
C VAL A 145 16.13 -22.01 -23.83
N LYS A 146 16.16 -23.12 -23.08
CA LYS A 146 16.90 -24.32 -23.46
C LYS A 146 15.99 -25.54 -23.47
N VAL A 147 16.23 -26.44 -24.43
CA VAL A 147 15.58 -27.75 -24.51
C VAL A 147 16.68 -28.81 -24.41
N ASN A 148 16.64 -29.67 -23.39
CA ASN A 148 17.68 -30.64 -23.07
C ASN A 148 19.09 -30.00 -22.99
N GLY A 149 19.17 -28.77 -22.50
CA GLY A 149 20.41 -27.98 -22.41
C GLY A 149 20.79 -27.19 -23.67
N PHE A 150 20.16 -27.44 -24.83
CA PHE A 150 20.43 -26.71 -26.06
C PHE A 150 19.66 -25.40 -26.12
N LEU A 151 20.39 -24.28 -26.28
CA LEU A 151 19.81 -22.94 -26.39
C LEU A 151 18.93 -22.80 -27.63
N LYS A 152 17.81 -22.11 -27.48
CA LYS A 152 16.80 -21.86 -28.51
C LYS A 152 16.66 -20.38 -28.80
N THR A 153 16.32 -20.04 -30.04
CA THR A 153 16.30 -18.66 -30.52
C THR A 153 14.86 -18.16 -30.71
N LEU A 154 14.59 -16.97 -30.18
CA LEU A 154 13.31 -16.27 -30.36
C LEU A 154 13.05 -16.00 -31.84
N GLY A 155 11.83 -16.27 -32.31
CA GLY A 155 11.41 -16.08 -33.69
C GLY A 155 11.84 -17.18 -34.66
N ILE A 156 12.76 -18.07 -34.27
CA ILE A 156 13.18 -19.24 -35.05
C ILE A 156 12.60 -20.50 -34.42
N ASP A 157 13.00 -20.81 -33.19
CA ASP A 157 12.59 -22.03 -32.49
C ASP A 157 11.27 -21.87 -31.74
N TYR A 158 11.07 -20.69 -31.14
CA TYR A 158 9.91 -20.40 -30.31
C TYR A 158 9.41 -18.97 -30.56
N ILE A 159 8.16 -18.73 -30.19
CA ILE A 159 7.51 -17.44 -30.18
C ILE A 159 6.99 -17.14 -28.77
N GLN A 160 6.89 -15.87 -28.45
CA GLN A 160 6.26 -15.39 -27.22
C GLN A 160 4.81 -15.04 -27.57
N VAL A 161 3.85 -15.86 -27.12
CA VAL A 161 2.43 -15.70 -27.48
C VAL A 161 1.82 -14.54 -26.72
N ASN A 162 2.15 -14.43 -25.43
CA ASN A 162 1.76 -13.32 -24.57
C ASN A 162 2.90 -13.02 -23.57
N ASP A 163 2.60 -12.22 -22.56
CA ASP A 163 3.56 -11.79 -21.53
C ASP A 163 3.91 -12.85 -20.47
N HIS A 164 3.44 -14.10 -20.61
CA HIS A 164 3.71 -15.21 -19.68
C HIS A 164 3.70 -16.59 -20.34
N SER A 165 3.69 -16.67 -21.67
CA SER A 165 3.66 -17.95 -22.38
C SER A 165 4.57 -17.97 -23.59
N VAL A 166 5.27 -19.09 -23.71
CA VAL A 166 6.21 -19.39 -24.78
C VAL A 166 5.67 -20.60 -25.54
N GLN A 167 5.58 -20.48 -26.87
CA GLN A 167 5.16 -21.55 -27.75
C GLN A 167 6.29 -21.92 -28.71
N PHE A 168 6.62 -23.20 -28.79
CA PHE A 168 7.57 -23.72 -29.77
C PHE A 168 6.91 -23.88 -31.14
N LYS A 169 7.67 -23.64 -32.22
CA LYS A 169 7.15 -23.82 -33.58
C LYS A 169 7.05 -25.29 -34.01
N TYR A 170 7.56 -26.20 -33.19
CA TYR A 170 7.54 -27.63 -33.39
C TYR A 170 7.14 -28.32 -32.10
N LEU A 171 6.51 -29.48 -32.24
CA LEU A 171 6.20 -30.33 -31.10
C LEU A 171 7.50 -30.83 -30.47
N LEU A 172 7.59 -30.72 -29.15
CA LEU A 172 8.70 -31.25 -28.39
C LEU A 172 8.45 -32.73 -28.07
N PRO A 173 9.49 -33.58 -28.10
CA PRO A 173 9.32 -34.99 -27.75
C PRO A 173 9.01 -35.14 -26.26
N ALA A 174 8.13 -36.09 -25.93
CA ALA A 174 7.78 -36.42 -24.55
C ALA A 174 9.04 -36.76 -23.73
N GLY A 175 9.11 -36.23 -22.52
CA GLY A 175 10.26 -36.40 -21.61
C GLY A 175 11.43 -35.45 -21.87
N ALA A 176 11.36 -34.56 -22.87
CA ALA A 176 12.31 -33.47 -22.98
C ALA A 176 12.20 -32.52 -21.77
N VAL A 177 13.31 -31.87 -21.42
CA VAL A 177 13.37 -30.88 -20.34
C VAL A 177 13.52 -29.49 -20.94
N VAL A 178 12.54 -28.62 -20.68
CA VAL A 178 12.58 -27.21 -21.09
C VAL A 178 12.94 -26.37 -19.88
N THR A 179 14.02 -25.59 -19.97
CA THR A 179 14.36 -24.61 -18.94
C THR A 179 14.21 -23.21 -19.51
N ILE A 180 13.44 -22.36 -18.83
CA ILE A 180 13.25 -20.96 -19.19
C ILE A 180 13.84 -20.11 -18.08
N ARG A 181 14.87 -19.34 -18.42
CA ARG A 181 15.57 -18.47 -17.49
C ARG A 181 15.57 -17.02 -17.93
N ARG A 182 15.35 -16.13 -16.97
CA ARG A 182 15.45 -14.69 -17.16
C ARG A 182 15.62 -13.99 -15.83
N THR A 183 16.56 -13.05 -15.76
CA THR A 183 16.76 -12.20 -14.57
C THR A 183 16.42 -10.76 -14.94
N ARG A 184 15.40 -10.19 -14.29
CA ARG A 184 15.03 -8.79 -14.46
C ARG A 184 15.89 -7.89 -13.62
N GLN A 185 16.74 -7.12 -14.29
CA GLN A 185 17.56 -6.11 -13.62
C GLN A 185 16.96 -4.71 -13.72
N GLU A 186 15.92 -4.49 -14.53
CA GLU A 186 15.39 -3.14 -14.79
C GLU A 186 13.86 -3.09 -14.76
N SER A 187 13.35 -2.04 -14.12
CA SER A 187 11.94 -1.66 -14.10
C SER A 187 11.49 -1.11 -15.46
N HIS A 188 10.18 -1.03 -15.70
CA HIS A 188 9.67 -0.27 -16.86
C HIS A 188 9.56 1.23 -16.59
N PHE A 189 9.70 1.64 -15.35
CA PHE A 189 9.75 3.03 -14.97
C PHE A 189 11.15 3.60 -15.22
N ALA A 190 11.19 4.76 -15.89
CA ALA A 190 12.41 5.49 -16.26
C ALA A 190 13.07 6.24 -15.09
N ASP A 191 12.71 5.90 -13.85
CA ASP A 191 13.10 6.63 -12.65
C ASP A 191 14.62 6.75 -12.54
N GLY A 192 15.12 7.99 -12.61
CA GLY A 192 16.50 8.33 -12.95
C GLY A 192 17.55 7.56 -12.16
N ALA A 193 18.56 7.08 -12.89
CA ALA A 193 19.81 6.47 -12.41
C ALA A 193 19.66 5.59 -11.15
N THR A 194 19.42 4.29 -11.35
CA THR A 194 19.33 3.26 -10.30
C THR A 194 18.22 3.55 -9.28
N LEU A 195 17.03 2.96 -9.49
CA LEU A 195 16.04 2.75 -8.41
C LEU A 195 16.79 2.49 -7.10
N GLY A 196 16.55 3.29 -6.07
CA GLY A 196 17.20 3.13 -4.78
C GLY A 196 17.21 1.66 -4.41
N ALA A 197 18.43 1.10 -4.22
CA ALA A 197 18.69 -0.33 -4.32
C ALA A 197 17.76 -1.19 -3.45
N TRP A 198 17.22 -0.62 -2.37
CA TRP A 198 16.44 -1.34 -1.37
C TRP A 198 15.01 -1.70 -1.81
N TYR A 199 14.38 -0.93 -2.70
CA TYR A 199 12.97 -1.17 -3.13
C TYR A 199 12.82 -1.65 -4.57
N LYS A 200 13.93 -1.75 -5.31
CA LYS A 200 13.96 -2.17 -6.72
C LYS A 200 13.23 -3.50 -6.94
N ASP A 201 13.53 -4.51 -6.14
CA ASP A 201 12.96 -5.84 -6.31
C ASP A 201 11.46 -5.86 -6.04
N ALA A 202 11.00 -5.06 -5.06
CA ALA A 202 9.59 -4.92 -4.73
C ALA A 202 8.81 -4.23 -5.86
N VAL A 203 9.40 -3.20 -6.49
CA VAL A 203 8.80 -2.55 -7.66
C VAL A 203 8.71 -3.56 -8.80
N ILE A 204 9.82 -4.21 -9.17
CA ILE A 204 9.85 -5.17 -10.28
C ILE A 204 8.84 -6.32 -10.06
N SER A 205 8.75 -6.88 -8.85
CA SER A 205 7.81 -7.97 -8.57
C SER A 205 6.36 -7.52 -8.71
N MET A 206 6.02 -6.31 -8.28
CA MET A 206 4.67 -5.77 -8.40
C MET A 206 4.30 -5.35 -9.82
N GLU A 207 5.27 -5.02 -10.68
CA GLU A 207 4.97 -4.74 -12.10
C GLU A 207 4.43 -5.96 -12.85
N ASN A 208 4.77 -7.16 -12.39
CA ASN A 208 4.32 -8.40 -13.00
C ASN A 208 2.89 -8.77 -12.57
N GLU A 209 2.31 -8.02 -11.63
CA GLU A 209 0.98 -8.27 -11.09
C GLU A 209 -0.08 -7.43 -11.78
N ARG A 210 -1.17 -8.09 -12.16
CA ARG A 210 -2.33 -7.48 -12.81
C ARG A 210 -3.61 -8.01 -12.20
N THR A 211 -4.65 -7.18 -12.21
CA THR A 211 -6.01 -7.64 -11.96
C THR A 211 -6.45 -8.60 -13.06
N ARG A 212 -7.53 -9.36 -12.85
CA ARG A 212 -8.11 -10.26 -13.86
C ARG A 212 -8.57 -9.49 -15.11
N ALA A 213 -8.87 -8.20 -14.95
CA ALA A 213 -9.18 -7.28 -16.06
C ALA A 213 -7.93 -6.82 -16.84
N GLY A 214 -6.72 -7.20 -16.41
CA GLY A 214 -5.45 -6.82 -17.03
C GLY A 214 -4.87 -5.48 -16.56
N GLU A 215 -5.54 -4.79 -15.62
CA GLU A 215 -5.05 -3.53 -15.08
C GLU A 215 -3.80 -3.78 -14.22
N PRO A 216 -2.72 -3.01 -14.40
CA PRO A 216 -1.53 -3.17 -13.58
C PRO A 216 -1.81 -2.82 -12.13
N LEU A 217 -1.21 -3.57 -11.20
CA LEU A 217 -1.32 -3.27 -9.78
C LEU A 217 -0.70 -1.90 -9.44
N ILE A 218 0.38 -1.56 -10.15
CA ILE A 218 1.12 -0.31 -9.98
C ILE A 218 1.22 0.49 -11.27
N GLU A 219 1.15 1.80 -11.15
CA GLU A 219 1.29 2.73 -12.28
C GLU A 219 2.27 3.83 -11.92
N GLY A 220 3.03 4.26 -12.93
CA GLY A 220 3.96 5.38 -12.84
C GLY A 220 3.28 6.70 -13.20
N VAL A 221 4.01 7.78 -12.98
CA VAL A 221 3.66 9.13 -13.40
C VAL A 221 4.19 9.35 -14.81
N LEU A 222 3.30 9.64 -15.75
CA LEU A 222 3.70 9.95 -17.13
C LEU A 222 4.36 11.34 -17.18
N SER A 223 5.60 11.40 -17.63
CA SER A 223 6.33 12.64 -17.87
C SER A 223 7.19 12.51 -19.13
N GLY A 224 7.09 13.47 -20.05
CA GLY A 224 7.91 13.46 -21.28
C GLY A 224 7.77 12.20 -22.15
N GLY A 225 6.62 11.51 -22.11
CA GLY A 225 6.39 10.26 -22.87
C GLY A 225 6.96 8.99 -22.23
N GLN A 226 7.53 9.09 -21.02
CA GLN A 226 8.00 7.94 -20.24
C GLN A 226 7.25 7.87 -18.90
N LEU A 227 7.10 6.66 -18.36
CA LEU A 227 6.52 6.45 -17.04
C LEU A 227 7.64 6.52 -15.99
N TYR A 228 7.45 7.33 -14.95
CA TYR A 228 8.38 7.48 -13.84
C TYR A 228 7.77 6.94 -12.55
N PHE A 229 8.57 6.31 -11.70
CA PHE A 229 8.09 5.86 -10.38
C PHE A 229 8.27 6.97 -9.33
N ASP A 230 9.44 7.60 -9.32
CA ASP A 230 9.89 8.62 -8.37
C ASP A 230 9.68 8.14 -6.93
N GLY A 231 10.42 7.08 -6.59
CA GLY A 231 10.22 6.28 -5.37
C GLY A 231 10.44 7.05 -4.06
N GLU A 232 11.40 7.97 -4.04
CA GLU A 232 11.74 8.79 -2.87
C GLU A 232 10.78 9.98 -2.69
N SER A 233 9.93 10.28 -3.67
CA SER A 233 8.90 11.29 -3.50
C SER A 233 7.80 10.83 -2.55
N TYR A 234 7.22 11.79 -1.85
CA TYR A 234 6.07 11.52 -0.99
C TYR A 234 4.84 11.14 -1.81
N MET A 235 4.20 10.06 -1.37
CA MET A 235 2.94 9.60 -1.93
C MET A 235 1.81 10.53 -1.48
N THR A 236 1.04 11.05 -2.44
CA THR A 236 -0.19 11.79 -2.10
C THR A 236 -1.26 10.84 -1.60
N ARG A 237 -2.24 11.34 -0.83
CA ARG A 237 -3.36 10.53 -0.35
C ARG A 237 -4.18 9.91 -1.47
N ALA A 238 -4.38 10.65 -2.56
CA ALA A 238 -5.07 10.15 -3.74
C ALA A 238 -4.34 8.93 -4.33
N GLN A 239 -3.02 9.00 -4.47
CA GLN A 239 -2.20 7.88 -4.93
C GLN A 239 -2.29 6.67 -3.98
N ALA A 240 -2.22 6.90 -2.66
CA ALA A 240 -2.34 5.83 -1.68
C ALA A 240 -3.70 5.11 -1.73
N ILE A 241 -4.80 5.88 -1.84
CA ILE A 241 -6.15 5.33 -1.97
C ILE A 241 -6.29 4.51 -3.26
N VAL A 242 -5.76 5.01 -4.39
CA VAL A 242 -5.79 4.29 -5.67
C VAL A 242 -5.01 2.97 -5.57
N LEU A 243 -3.80 2.99 -5.00
CA LEU A 243 -2.98 1.80 -4.78
C LEU A 243 -3.71 0.77 -3.92
N LEU A 244 -4.26 1.18 -2.79
CA LEU A 244 -4.99 0.29 -1.87
C LEU A 244 -6.26 -0.29 -2.51
N ASN A 245 -6.98 0.50 -3.29
CA ASN A 245 -8.17 0.03 -4.01
C ASN A 245 -7.80 -1.02 -5.07
N ARG A 246 -6.72 -0.79 -5.84
CA ARG A 246 -6.21 -1.77 -6.80
C ARG A 246 -5.73 -3.04 -6.12
N PHE A 247 -4.98 -2.91 -5.03
CA PHE A 247 -4.53 -4.06 -4.24
C PHE A 247 -5.68 -4.87 -3.68
N ARG A 248 -6.71 -4.22 -3.14
CA ARG A 248 -7.93 -4.88 -2.67
C ARG A 248 -8.64 -5.62 -3.80
N LYS A 249 -8.80 -4.98 -4.96
CA LYS A 249 -9.43 -5.59 -6.14
C LYS A 249 -8.65 -6.83 -6.58
N TRP A 250 -7.33 -6.69 -6.77
CA TRP A 250 -6.42 -7.79 -7.08
C TRP A 250 -6.54 -8.94 -6.06
N ALA A 251 -6.48 -8.64 -4.76
CA ALA A 251 -6.53 -9.68 -3.73
C ALA A 251 -7.85 -10.47 -3.75
N ILE A 252 -8.98 -9.80 -4.01
CA ILE A 252 -10.28 -10.48 -4.15
C ILE A 252 -10.31 -11.35 -5.40
N GLU A 253 -9.87 -10.81 -6.53
CA GLU A 253 -9.91 -11.52 -7.82
C GLU A 253 -8.97 -12.73 -7.88
N THR A 254 -7.82 -12.63 -7.22
CA THR A 254 -6.79 -13.69 -7.24
C THR A 254 -7.08 -14.79 -6.22
N PHE A 255 -7.52 -14.45 -5.01
CA PHE A 255 -7.60 -15.42 -3.90
C PHE A 255 -9.01 -15.75 -3.43
N LYS A 256 -10.01 -14.93 -3.72
CA LYS A 256 -11.38 -15.10 -3.21
C LYS A 256 -12.33 -15.69 -4.27
N GLY A 257 -11.80 -16.58 -5.10
CA GLY A 257 -12.56 -17.32 -6.13
C GLY A 257 -13.81 -17.97 -5.57
#